data_AF-A0A847ZAK6-F1
#
_entry.id   AF-A0A847ZAK6-F1
#
_cell.length_a   1.000
_cell.length_b   1.000
_cell.length_c   1.000
_cell.angle_alpha   90.00
_cell.angle_beta   90.00
_cell.angle_gamma   90.00
#
_symmetry.space_group_name_H-M   'P 1'
#
loop_
_entity.id
_entity.type
_entity.pdbx_description
1 polymer ?
#
loop_
_entity_poly.entity_id
_entity_poly.type
_entity_poly.pdbx_seq_one_letter_code
_entity_poly.pdbx_strand_id
1 'polypeptide(L)'
;MKSRTKKAVVKIEAGIVVAENIIKIQTRGRTMNKKGFTLIELMIVVAIIGILAAIAIPQFSAYRIKSFNTKAKTELKGAYTACQVYFSTESGATSCGIGGMQAQKFFNSNDVTIAINDPDMNNWTATAKHDAGNVTYTIDKNGKITP
;
A
#
# COMPACT_ATOMS: atom_id res chain seq x y z
N MET A 1 46.64 -80.75 -2.82
CA MET A 1 45.57 -79.85 -2.31
C MET A 1 45.81 -78.34 -2.60
N LYS A 2 46.67 -77.94 -3.56
CA LYS A 2 47.06 -76.52 -3.82
C LYS A 2 46.44 -75.86 -5.08
N SER A 3 45.65 -76.60 -5.87
CA SER A 3 45.14 -76.13 -7.18
C SER A 3 43.81 -75.35 -7.07
N ARG A 4 42.96 -75.66 -6.08
CA ARG A 4 41.65 -75.01 -5.92
C ARG A 4 41.74 -73.58 -5.35
N THR A 5 42.80 -73.25 -4.61
CA THR A 5 42.98 -71.93 -3.98
C THR A 5 43.45 -70.85 -4.95
N LYS A 6 44.33 -71.17 -5.93
CA LYS A 6 44.78 -70.19 -6.93
C LYS A 6 43.67 -69.73 -7.88
N LYS A 7 42.77 -70.63 -8.28
CA LYS A 7 41.64 -70.31 -9.20
C LYS A 7 40.59 -69.41 -8.53
N ALA A 8 40.46 -69.47 -7.20
CA ALA A 8 39.59 -68.58 -6.44
C ALA A 8 40.20 -67.16 -6.31
N VAL A 9 41.50 -67.06 -6.00
CA VAL A 9 42.20 -65.76 -5.88
C VAL A 9 42.19 -64.96 -7.19
N VAL A 10 42.48 -65.60 -8.33
CA VAL A 10 42.46 -64.93 -9.65
C VAL A 10 41.06 -64.43 -10.03
N LYS A 11 40.00 -65.14 -9.60
CA LYS A 11 38.61 -64.73 -9.85
C LYS A 11 38.18 -63.55 -8.97
N ILE A 12 38.74 -63.42 -7.77
CA ILE A 12 38.51 -62.30 -6.86
C ILE A 12 39.23 -61.05 -7.37
N GLU A 13 40.49 -61.15 -7.79
CA GLU A 13 41.23 -59.99 -8.32
C GLU A 13 40.63 -59.47 -9.63
N ALA A 14 40.22 -60.36 -10.55
CA ALA A 14 39.53 -59.94 -11.76
C ALA A 14 38.18 -59.26 -11.46
N GLY A 15 37.43 -59.75 -10.46
CA GLY A 15 36.17 -59.14 -10.01
C GLY A 15 36.36 -57.77 -9.36
N ILE A 16 37.43 -57.59 -8.57
CA ILE A 16 37.81 -56.31 -7.96
C ILE A 16 38.18 -55.28 -9.04
N VAL A 17 38.99 -55.66 -10.04
CA VAL A 17 39.37 -54.76 -11.14
C VAL A 17 38.15 -54.34 -11.98
N VAL A 18 37.20 -55.25 -12.20
CA VAL A 18 35.93 -54.93 -12.88
C VAL A 18 35.05 -54.01 -12.03
N ALA A 19 34.97 -54.24 -10.72
CA ALA A 19 34.21 -53.38 -9.81
C ALA A 19 34.81 -51.97 -9.72
N GLU A 20 36.13 -51.84 -9.65
CA GLU A 20 36.81 -50.53 -9.65
C GLU A 20 36.55 -49.73 -10.93
N ASN A 21 36.56 -50.39 -12.09
CA ASN A 21 36.25 -49.73 -13.36
C ASN A 21 34.76 -49.37 -13.49
N ILE A 22 33.83 -50.16 -12.94
CA ILE A 22 32.40 -49.85 -12.92
C ILE A 22 32.11 -48.65 -12.01
N ILE A 23 32.78 -48.56 -10.85
CA ILE A 23 32.62 -47.42 -9.91
C ILE A 23 33.09 -46.10 -10.56
N LYS A 24 34.15 -46.13 -11.38
CA LYS A 24 34.64 -44.93 -12.11
C LYS A 24 33.67 -44.39 -13.16
N ILE A 25 32.75 -45.21 -13.68
CA ILE A 25 31.85 -44.81 -14.78
C ILE A 25 30.59 -44.08 -14.26
N GLN A 26 30.19 -44.29 -13.00
CA GLN A 26 28.89 -43.84 -12.47
C GLN A 26 28.88 -42.45 -11.81
N THR A 27 30.00 -41.72 -11.75
CA THR A 27 30.10 -40.40 -11.09
C THR A 27 30.37 -39.24 -12.06
N ARG A 28 29.70 -39.20 -13.21
CA ARG A 28 29.59 -37.94 -13.97
C ARG A 28 28.54 -37.03 -13.30
N GLY A 29 28.95 -36.34 -12.24
CA GLY A 29 28.17 -35.27 -11.62
C GLY A 29 27.82 -34.20 -12.65
N ARG A 30 26.53 -34.03 -12.91
CA ARG A 30 26.00 -32.99 -13.80
C ARG A 30 26.21 -31.64 -13.10
N THR A 31 27.21 -30.87 -13.51
CA THR A 31 27.42 -29.51 -13.03
C THR A 31 26.25 -28.63 -13.47
N MET A 32 25.33 -28.37 -12.54
CA MET A 32 24.29 -27.36 -12.71
C MET A 32 24.96 -26.00 -12.81
N ASN A 33 24.94 -25.39 -14.00
CA ASN A 33 25.53 -24.08 -14.25
C ASN A 33 24.73 -23.03 -13.47
N LYS A 34 25.19 -22.65 -12.28
CA LYS A 34 24.55 -21.60 -11.48
C LYS A 34 24.79 -20.26 -12.17
N LYS A 35 23.81 -19.77 -12.93
CA LYS A 35 23.81 -18.39 -13.44
C LYS A 35 23.66 -17.45 -12.24
N GLY A 36 24.74 -16.77 -11.86
CA GLY A 36 24.71 -15.70 -10.86
C GLY A 36 24.30 -14.36 -11.48
N PHE A 37 23.65 -13.51 -10.70
CA PHE A 37 23.39 -12.11 -11.05
C PHE A 37 24.72 -11.35 -11.01
N THR A 38 25.01 -10.54 -12.02
CA THR A 38 26.24 -9.74 -12.04
C THR A 38 26.10 -8.52 -11.12
N LEU A 39 27.21 -8.07 -10.52
CA LEU A 39 27.21 -6.85 -9.71
C LEU A 39 26.83 -5.62 -10.56
N ILE A 40 27.23 -5.60 -11.83
CA ILE A 40 26.92 -4.50 -12.74
C ILE A 40 25.42 -4.41 -13.07
N GLU A 41 24.74 -5.56 -13.25
CA GLU A 41 23.29 -5.59 -13.41
C GLU A 41 22.60 -4.97 -12.19
N LEU A 42 23.07 -5.29 -10.98
CA LEU A 42 22.48 -4.75 -9.76
C LEU A 42 22.76 -3.25 -9.60
N MET A 43 23.96 -2.78 -9.95
CA MET A 43 24.32 -1.36 -9.89
C MET A 43 23.43 -0.49 -10.78
N ILE A 44 23.16 -0.92 -12.01
CA ILE A 44 22.30 -0.17 -12.94
C ILE A 44 20.85 -0.13 -12.44
N VAL A 45 20.35 -1.25 -11.90
CA VAL A 45 18.99 -1.33 -11.35
C VAL A 45 18.80 -0.33 -10.21
N VAL A 46 19.73 -0.31 -9.25
CA VAL A 46 19.65 0.63 -8.12
C VAL A 46 19.79 2.07 -8.59
N ALA A 47 20.63 2.35 -9.59
CA ALA A 47 20.77 3.69 -10.16
C ALA A 47 19.45 4.18 -10.78
N ILE A 48 18.75 3.33 -11.57
CA ILE A 48 17.47 3.69 -12.19
C ILE A 48 16.38 3.87 -11.12
N ILE A 49 16.27 2.96 -10.15
CA ILE A 49 15.30 3.08 -9.04
C ILE A 49 15.57 4.37 -8.25
N GLY A 50 16.83 4.74 -8.04
CA GLY A 50 17.21 5.99 -7.37
C GLY A 50 16.67 7.23 -8.09
N ILE A 51 16.81 7.30 -9.42
CA ILE A 51 16.29 8.41 -10.23
C ILE A 51 14.76 8.46 -10.17
N LEU A 52 14.09 7.30 -10.33
CA LEU A 52 12.63 7.23 -10.27
C LEU A 52 12.10 7.63 -8.90
N ALA A 53 12.72 7.15 -7.81
CA ALA A 53 12.33 7.46 -6.45
C ALA A 53 12.48 8.95 -6.12
N ALA A 54 13.55 9.60 -6.61
CA ALA A 54 13.79 11.02 -6.39
C ALA A 54 12.64 11.91 -6.92
N ILE A 55 12.02 11.53 -8.04
CA ILE A 55 10.88 12.27 -8.61
C ILE A 55 9.55 11.78 -8.01
N ALA A 56 9.40 10.46 -7.84
CA ALA A 56 8.15 9.86 -7.41
C ALA A 56 7.77 10.22 -5.97
N ILE A 57 8.72 10.29 -5.04
CA ILE A 57 8.45 10.57 -3.63
C ILE A 57 7.80 11.96 -3.40
N PRO A 58 8.38 13.09 -3.88
CA PRO A 58 7.77 14.40 -3.68
C PRO A 58 6.42 14.51 -4.40
N GLN A 59 6.30 13.95 -5.61
CA GLN A 59 5.05 13.95 -6.37
C GLN A 59 3.94 13.17 -5.64
N PHE A 60 4.25 11.98 -5.14
CA PHE A 60 3.29 11.15 -4.42
C PHE A 60 2.85 11.81 -3.11
N SER A 61 3.77 12.45 -2.39
CA SER A 61 3.44 13.22 -1.19
C SER A 61 2.45 14.35 -1.50
N ALA A 62 2.72 15.14 -2.55
CA ALA A 62 1.81 16.21 -2.98
C ALA A 62 0.43 15.68 -3.42
N TYR A 63 0.40 14.52 -4.09
CA TYR A 63 -0.85 13.87 -4.48
C TYR A 63 -1.67 13.42 -3.26
N ARG A 64 -1.03 12.85 -2.24
CA ARG A 64 -1.69 12.48 -0.98
C ARG A 64 -2.30 13.70 -0.29
N ILE A 65 -1.56 14.80 -0.18
CA ILE A 65 -2.08 16.05 0.40
C ILE A 65 -3.30 16.56 -0.37
N LYS A 66 -3.27 16.51 -1.71
CA LYS A 66 -4.45 16.86 -2.53
C LYS A 66 -5.64 15.95 -2.24
N SER A 67 -5.41 14.65 -2.08
CA SER A 67 -6.47 13.69 -1.73
C SER A 67 -7.08 14.00 -0.35
N PHE A 68 -6.26 14.30 0.65
CA PHE A 68 -6.71 14.71 1.99
C PHE A 68 -7.53 16.00 1.95
N ASN A 69 -7.07 16.98 1.20
CA ASN A 69 -7.81 18.24 0.99
C ASN A 69 -9.15 18.02 0.28
N THR A 70 -9.20 17.14 -0.73
CA THR A 70 -10.46 16.77 -1.40
C THR A 70 -11.42 16.08 -0.43
N LYS A 71 -10.92 15.18 0.42
CA LYS A 71 -11.72 14.50 1.44
C LYS A 71 -12.36 15.51 2.40
N ALA A 72 -11.59 16.49 2.91
CA ALA A 72 -12.11 17.56 3.76
C ALA A 72 -13.23 18.36 3.06
N LYS A 73 -13.06 18.71 1.78
CA LYS A 73 -14.11 19.41 0.99
C LYS A 73 -15.38 18.57 0.85
N THR A 74 -15.22 17.28 0.53
CA THR A 74 -16.36 16.37 0.32
C THR A 74 -17.16 16.21 1.60
N GLU A 75 -16.49 16.01 2.73
CA GLU A 75 -17.18 15.89 4.01
C GLU A 75 -17.82 17.21 4.46
N LEU A 76 -17.15 18.36 4.23
CA LEU A 76 -17.75 19.67 4.48
C LEU A 76 -19.02 19.90 3.65
N LYS A 77 -19.02 19.48 2.38
CA LYS A 77 -20.21 19.56 1.54
C LYS A 77 -21.30 18.59 1.99
N GLY A 78 -20.91 17.42 2.50
CA GLY A 78 -21.81 16.46 3.13
C GLY A 78 -22.49 17.06 4.36
N ALA A 79 -21.72 17.69 5.26
CA ALA A 79 -22.23 18.38 6.44
C ALA A 79 -23.24 19.49 6.07
N TYR A 80 -22.89 20.33 5.10
CA TYR A 80 -23.80 21.36 4.59
C TYR A 80 -25.10 20.74 4.06
N THR A 81 -25.00 19.73 3.21
CA THR A 81 -26.18 19.05 2.66
C THR A 81 -27.05 18.44 3.76
N ALA A 82 -26.43 17.81 4.76
CA ALA A 82 -27.13 17.26 5.91
C ALA A 82 -27.91 18.34 6.67
N CYS A 83 -27.31 19.51 6.90
CA CYS A 83 -28.01 20.63 7.52
C CYS A 83 -29.15 21.18 6.65
N GLN A 84 -28.97 21.28 5.34
CA GLN A 84 -30.06 21.70 4.44
C GLN A 84 -31.25 20.74 4.47
N VAL A 85 -30.99 19.43 4.52
CA VAL A 85 -32.03 18.42 4.69
C VAL A 85 -32.67 18.53 6.07
N TYR A 86 -31.89 18.76 7.12
CA TYR A 86 -32.40 18.94 8.48
C TYR A 86 -33.38 20.10 8.57
N PHE A 87 -33.04 21.27 8.03
CA PHE A 87 -33.93 22.43 7.98
C PHE A 87 -35.20 22.19 7.15
N SER A 88 -35.14 21.31 6.15
CA SER A 88 -36.29 20.99 5.28
C SER A 88 -37.22 19.92 5.86
N THR A 89 -36.73 19.09 6.78
CA THR A 89 -37.44 17.90 7.28
C THR A 89 -37.89 18.04 8.72
N GLU A 90 -37.17 18.78 9.54
CA GLU A 90 -37.48 18.97 10.95
C GLU A 90 -38.28 20.27 11.15
N SER A 91 -39.53 20.14 11.58
CA SER A 91 -40.43 21.29 11.77
C SER A 91 -39.91 22.20 12.89
N GLY A 92 -39.64 23.46 12.56
CA GLY A 92 -39.16 24.45 13.53
C GLY A 92 -37.64 24.44 13.75
N ALA A 93 -36.87 23.67 12.98
CA ALA A 93 -35.42 23.72 13.02
C ALA A 93 -34.90 25.09 12.56
N THR A 94 -34.25 25.81 13.48
CA THR A 94 -33.61 27.12 13.20
C THR A 94 -32.09 27.06 13.30
N SER A 95 -31.54 25.99 13.88
CA SER A 95 -30.10 25.79 14.01
C SER A 95 -29.69 24.35 13.71
N CYS A 96 -28.62 24.15 12.93
CA CYS A 96 -28.03 22.85 12.67
C CYS A 96 -26.63 22.74 13.29
N GLY A 97 -26.59 22.18 14.49
CA GLY A 97 -25.36 21.74 15.14
C GLY A 97 -24.97 20.30 14.76
N ILE A 98 -24.05 19.69 15.53
CA ILE A 98 -23.67 18.28 15.38
C ILE A 98 -24.89 17.35 15.44
N GLY A 99 -25.80 17.59 16.39
CA GLY A 99 -27.03 16.79 16.53
C GLY A 99 -27.94 16.85 15.30
N GLY A 100 -28.07 18.03 14.65
CA GLY A 100 -28.86 18.19 13.44
C GLY A 100 -28.28 17.41 12.25
N MET A 101 -26.96 17.43 12.09
CA MET A 101 -26.27 16.63 11.07
C MET A 101 -26.43 15.12 11.32
N GLN A 102 -26.29 14.68 12.58
CA GLN A 102 -26.43 13.26 12.95
C GLN A 102 -27.87 12.74 12.81
N ALA A 103 -28.87 13.60 13.00
CA ALA A 103 -30.27 13.28 12.69
C ALA A 103 -30.43 12.89 11.21
N GLN A 104 -29.66 13.53 10.33
CA GLN A 104 -29.60 13.24 8.89
C GLN A 104 -28.51 12.22 8.52
N LYS A 105 -28.07 11.41 9.49
CA LYS A 105 -27.09 10.33 9.33
C LYS A 105 -25.74 10.76 8.76
N PHE A 106 -25.39 12.04 8.91
CA PHE A 106 -24.06 12.51 8.58
C PHE A 106 -23.11 12.31 9.75
N PHE A 107 -21.97 11.67 9.45
CA PHE A 107 -20.84 11.50 10.36
C PHE A 107 -19.57 11.79 9.55
N ASN A 108 -18.73 12.69 10.06
CA ASN A 108 -17.40 12.93 9.49
C ASN A 108 -16.47 11.76 9.84
N SER A 109 -15.40 11.63 9.06
CA SER A 109 -14.34 10.67 9.37
C SER A 109 -13.44 11.17 10.50
N ASN A 110 -12.72 10.25 11.14
CA ASN A 110 -11.85 10.56 12.29
C ASN A 110 -10.70 11.51 11.96
N ASP A 111 -10.32 11.58 10.69
CA ASP A 111 -9.19 12.34 10.15
C ASP A 111 -9.61 13.67 9.51
N VAL A 112 -10.91 14.01 9.55
CA VAL A 112 -11.46 15.30 9.12
C VAL A 112 -12.19 15.93 10.28
N THR A 113 -11.69 17.07 10.75
CA THR A 113 -12.38 17.88 11.74
C THR A 113 -13.31 18.87 11.04
N ILE A 114 -14.60 18.86 11.40
CA ILE A 114 -15.59 19.87 10.98
C ILE A 114 -15.92 20.76 12.17
N ALA A 115 -15.76 22.07 12.01
CA ALA A 115 -16.11 23.06 13.01
C ALA A 115 -17.22 23.97 12.47
N ILE A 116 -18.36 23.99 13.14
CA ILE A 116 -19.51 24.83 12.79
C ILE A 116 -19.20 26.25 13.28
N ASN A 117 -19.20 27.21 12.37
CA ASN A 117 -18.93 28.61 12.68
C ASN A 117 -20.22 29.37 13.01
N ASP A 118 -21.29 29.08 12.27
CA ASP A 118 -22.63 29.59 12.50
C ASP A 118 -23.63 28.46 12.24
N PRO A 119 -24.41 28.01 13.24
CA PRO A 119 -25.39 26.96 13.05
C PRO A 119 -26.73 27.46 12.51
N ASP A 120 -26.97 28.78 12.36
CA ASP A 120 -28.27 29.35 11.98
C ASP A 120 -28.72 28.93 10.57
N MET A 121 -30.01 28.67 10.39
CA MET A 121 -30.58 28.24 9.10
C MET A 121 -30.32 29.21 7.94
N ASN A 122 -30.25 30.52 8.20
CA ASN A 122 -30.07 31.53 7.16
C ASN A 122 -28.61 31.87 6.90
N ASN A 123 -27.71 31.51 7.82
CA ASN A 123 -26.30 31.86 7.76
C ASN A 123 -25.39 30.67 8.06
N TRP A 124 -25.86 29.44 7.86
CA TRP A 124 -25.11 28.25 8.24
C TRP A 124 -23.73 28.25 7.57
N THR A 125 -22.68 28.21 8.38
CA THR A 125 -21.29 28.17 7.91
C THR A 125 -20.48 27.21 8.74
N ALA A 126 -19.51 26.57 8.10
CA ALA A 126 -18.61 25.63 8.76
C ALA A 126 -17.24 25.64 8.09
N THR A 127 -16.26 25.14 8.81
CA THR A 127 -14.93 24.83 8.30
C THR A 127 -14.65 23.34 8.38
N ALA A 128 -13.81 22.83 7.48
CA ALA A 128 -13.27 21.49 7.56
C ALA A 128 -11.77 21.48 7.28
N LYS A 129 -11.02 20.71 8.06
CA LYS A 129 -9.60 20.43 7.84
C LYS A 129 -9.33 18.95 8.05
N HIS A 130 -8.59 18.36 7.11
CA HIS A 130 -8.03 17.04 7.29
C HIS A 130 -6.73 17.12 8.10
N ASP A 131 -6.48 16.19 9.01
CA ASP A 131 -5.32 16.23 9.92
C ASP A 131 -3.97 16.25 9.19
N ALA A 132 -3.83 15.39 8.18
CA ALA A 132 -2.70 15.38 7.24
C ALA A 132 -2.86 16.33 6.03
N GLY A 133 -3.95 17.10 5.96
CA GLY A 133 -4.17 18.12 4.95
C GLY A 133 -3.46 19.43 5.31
N ASN A 134 -3.27 20.30 4.31
CA ASN A 134 -2.57 21.58 4.49
C ASN A 134 -3.45 22.82 4.31
N VAL A 135 -4.75 22.65 4.06
CA VAL A 135 -5.71 23.74 3.86
C VAL A 135 -6.94 23.50 4.73
N THR A 136 -7.44 24.56 5.35
CA THR A 136 -8.75 24.58 6.01
C THR A 136 -9.77 25.13 5.02
N TYR A 137 -10.81 24.38 4.70
CA TYR A 137 -11.86 24.84 3.82
C TYR A 137 -12.99 25.45 4.61
N THR A 138 -13.57 26.52 4.11
CA THR A 138 -14.77 27.16 4.65
C THR A 138 -15.91 27.00 3.67
N ILE A 139 -17.12 26.70 4.15
CA ILE A 139 -18.34 26.72 3.35
C ILE A 139 -19.22 27.87 3.82
N ASP A 140 -19.62 28.72 2.88
CA ASP A 140 -20.54 29.82 3.15
C ASP A 140 -22.01 29.35 3.14
N LYS A 141 -22.91 30.26 3.53
CA LYS A 141 -24.36 30.02 3.55
C LYS A 141 -24.97 29.65 2.20
N ASN A 142 -24.28 29.94 1.09
CA ASN A 142 -24.72 29.59 -0.25
C ASN A 142 -24.16 28.24 -0.71
N GLY A 143 -23.41 27.55 0.17
CA GLY A 143 -22.78 26.27 -0.11
C GLY A 143 -21.53 26.38 -0.98
N LYS A 144 -20.95 27.57 -1.13
CA LYS A 144 -19.67 27.80 -1.83
C LYS A 144 -18.52 27.48 -0.89
N ILE A 145 -17.58 26.67 -1.38
CA ILE A 145 -16.39 26.27 -0.61
C ILE A 145 -15.19 27.12 -1.02
N THR A 146 -14.52 27.74 -0.06
CA THR A 146 -13.25 28.45 -0.24
C THR A 146 -12.15 27.83 0.61
N PRO A 147 -10.89 27.83 0.13
CA PRO A 147 -9.73 27.53 0.98
C PRO A 147 -9.48 28.63 2.02
#